data_AF-A0A6A4VWK7-F1
#
_entry.id   AF-A0A6A4VWK7-F1
#
_cell.length_a   1.000
_cell.length_b   1.000
_cell.length_c   1.000
_cell.angle_alpha   90.00
_cell.angle_beta   90.00
_cell.angle_gamma   90.00
#
_symmetry.space_group_name_H-M   'P 1'
#
loop_
_entity.id
_entity.type
_entity.pdbx_description
1 polymer ?
#
loop_
_entity_poly.entity_id
_entity_poly.type
_entity_poly.pdbx_seq_one_letter_code
_entity_poly.pdbx_strand_id
1 'polypeptide(L)'
;MGQPNGSISIHNRQNTSLPLDELPTVTFDKFAEWIVRAGPVDLDTNSKKAQHDEHWRPMVDLCHPCTIPYTVLGRTASLAEDARLVLRTANITSVKFPEGYRSATPGVTESLVSLLRTDVLKGVLRHYLHDLFLFGYRPQAVFHENATARDITQNMYEELLAEAMMPHT
;
A
#
# COMPACT_ATOMS: atom_id res chain seq x y z
N MET A 1 31.45 17.40 18.66
CA MET A 1 30.08 17.82 18.30
C MET A 1 29.38 16.60 17.70
N GLY A 2 28.67 15.83 18.53
CA GLY A 2 28.00 14.59 18.10
C GLY A 2 26.50 14.85 17.92
N GLN A 3 25.94 14.48 16.77
CA GLN A 3 24.50 14.51 16.54
C GLN A 3 23.85 13.24 17.12
N PRO A 4 22.68 13.33 17.77
CA PRO A 4 21.95 12.13 18.16
C PRO A 4 21.17 11.58 16.97
N ASN A 5 21.66 10.48 16.41
CA ASN A 5 20.91 9.61 15.50
C ASN A 5 19.78 8.91 16.28
N GLY A 6 18.59 9.50 16.29
CA GLY A 6 17.39 8.87 16.81
C GLY A 6 16.66 8.10 15.72
N SER A 7 17.00 6.82 15.52
CA SER A 7 16.16 5.91 14.74
C SER A 7 15.06 5.39 15.67
N ILE A 8 13.80 5.77 15.41
CA ILE A 8 12.65 5.29 16.19
C ILE A 8 12.36 3.86 15.73
N SER A 9 12.73 2.88 16.57
CA SER A 9 12.35 1.48 16.38
C SER A 9 10.99 1.23 17.04
N ILE A 10 9.98 0.98 16.21
CA ILE A 10 8.59 0.74 16.62
C ILE A 10 8.39 -0.62 17.33
N HIS A 11 9.44 -1.47 17.36
CA HIS A 11 9.39 -2.80 17.97
C HIS A 11 10.05 -2.88 19.36
N ASN A 12 10.66 -1.80 19.85
CA ASN A 12 11.12 -1.75 21.23
C ASN A 12 10.05 -1.07 22.09
N ARG A 13 9.10 -1.87 22.63
CA ARG A 13 8.11 -1.41 23.60
C ARG A 13 8.77 -1.16 24.96
N GLN A 14 9.77 -0.28 25.01
CA GLN A 14 10.05 0.45 26.23
C GLN A 14 9.03 1.58 26.30
N ASN A 15 8.29 1.59 27.40
CA ASN A 15 7.24 2.56 27.69
C ASN A 15 7.87 3.94 27.98
N THR A 16 8.57 4.52 27.01
CA THR A 16 8.94 5.93 27.02
C THR A 16 7.75 6.70 26.49
N SER A 17 6.77 6.94 27.36
CA SER A 17 5.68 7.87 27.09
C SER A 17 6.27 9.27 27.00
N LEU A 18 6.75 9.64 25.82
CA LEU A 18 6.94 11.05 25.48
C LEU A 18 5.58 11.73 25.62
N PRO A 19 5.48 12.88 26.30
CA PRO A 19 4.27 13.68 26.35
C PRO A 19 3.72 13.87 24.92
N LEU A 20 2.39 13.80 24.76
CA LEU A 20 1.74 13.93 23.45
C LEU A 20 2.17 15.22 22.71
N ASP A 21 2.45 16.28 23.46
CA ASP A 21 2.89 17.59 22.97
C ASP A 21 4.36 17.64 22.50
N GLU A 22 5.16 16.62 22.85
CA GLU A 22 6.56 16.47 22.45
C GLU A 22 6.75 15.44 21.32
N LEU A 23 5.68 14.72 20.94
CA LEU A 23 5.74 13.82 19.80
C LEU A 23 5.86 14.65 18.51
N PRO A 24 6.77 14.28 17.60
CA PRO A 24 6.86 14.97 16.32
C PRO A 24 5.53 14.85 15.57
N THR A 25 4.99 15.96 15.10
CA THR A 25 3.81 15.97 14.25
C THR A 25 4.09 15.19 12.97
N VAL A 26 3.47 14.03 12.82
CA VAL A 26 3.55 13.24 11.60
C VAL A 26 2.54 13.77 10.60
N THR A 27 3.02 14.37 9.51
CA THR A 27 2.21 14.79 8.36
C THR A 27 2.23 13.72 7.27
N PHE A 28 1.25 13.77 6.35
CA PHE A 28 1.14 12.79 5.27
C PHE A 28 2.37 12.78 4.34
N ASP A 29 2.95 13.94 4.02
CA ASP A 29 4.16 14.03 3.20
C ASP A 29 5.37 13.39 3.88
N LYS A 30 5.53 13.55 5.20
CA LYS A 30 6.60 12.90 5.97
C LYS A 30 6.42 11.40 6.07
N PHE A 31 5.18 10.95 6.22
CA PHE A 31 4.85 9.53 6.14
C PHE A 31 5.18 8.95 4.76
N ALA A 32 4.78 9.62 3.68
CA ALA A 32 5.09 9.18 2.31
C ALA A 32 6.61 9.14 2.04
N GLU A 33 7.37 10.16 2.48
CA GLU A 33 8.84 10.15 2.41
C GLU A 33 9.47 8.97 3.18
N TRP A 34 8.87 8.57 4.29
CA TRP A 34 9.31 7.40 5.05
C TRP A 34 9.08 6.09 4.28
N ILE A 35 7.93 5.91 3.63
CA ILE A 35 7.64 4.76 2.75
C ILE A 35 8.67 4.67 1.62
N VAL A 36 8.93 5.79 0.94
CA VAL A 36 9.91 5.82 -0.16
C VAL A 36 11.31 5.44 0.33
N ARG A 37 11.71 5.88 1.53
CA ARG A 37 13.01 5.57 2.12
C ARG A 37 13.14 4.11 2.56
N ALA A 38 12.04 3.51 3.02
CA ALA A 38 12.00 2.09 3.33
C ALA A 38 12.32 1.27 2.06
N GLY A 39 11.81 1.70 0.91
CA GLY A 39 12.04 1.05 -0.38
C GLY A 39 11.26 -0.26 -0.52
N PRO A 40 11.22 -0.87 -1.71
CA PRO A 40 10.64 -2.20 -1.89
C PRO A 40 11.43 -3.24 -1.09
N VAL A 41 10.75 -4.28 -0.60
CA VAL A 41 11.40 -5.38 0.10
C VAL A 41 12.24 -6.16 -0.91
N ASP A 42 13.55 -6.13 -0.72
CA ASP A 42 14.48 -6.95 -1.48
C ASP A 42 14.67 -8.27 -0.71
N LEU A 43 14.08 -9.35 -1.24
CA LEU A 43 14.15 -10.69 -0.64
C LEU A 43 15.55 -11.31 -0.75
N ASP A 44 16.41 -10.81 -1.64
CA ASP A 44 17.73 -11.37 -1.93
C ASP A 44 18.84 -10.71 -1.12
N THR A 45 18.58 -9.56 -0.50
CA THR A 45 19.53 -8.95 0.41
C THR A 45 19.07 -9.17 1.86
N ASN A 46 19.98 -9.66 2.71
CA ASN A 46 19.91 -9.60 4.18
C ASN A 46 19.90 -8.14 4.71
N SER A 47 19.46 -7.19 3.89
CA SER A 47 19.49 -5.79 4.17
C SER A 47 18.42 -5.51 5.23
N LYS A 48 18.90 -5.11 6.42
CA LYS A 48 18.10 -4.55 7.51
C LYS A 48 17.52 -3.18 7.13
N LYS A 49 17.19 -2.94 5.84
CA LYS A 49 16.47 -1.74 5.43
C LYS A 49 15.15 -1.77 6.18
N ALA A 50 14.90 -0.65 6.86
CA ALA A 50 13.92 -0.39 7.90
C ALA A 50 13.03 -1.57 8.27
N GLN A 51 13.11 -2.10 9.50
CA GLN A 51 12.10 -3.00 10.08
C GLN A 51 10.71 -2.64 9.54
N HIS A 52 10.28 -3.36 8.50
CA HIS A 52 9.19 -2.91 7.66
C HIS A 52 7.95 -3.22 8.46
N ASP A 53 7.35 -2.17 9.02
CA ASP A 53 6.06 -2.26 9.67
C ASP A 53 5.10 -2.98 8.72
N GLU A 54 4.65 -4.16 9.14
CA GLU A 54 3.79 -5.05 8.37
C GLU A 54 2.51 -4.35 7.90
N HIS A 55 2.09 -3.28 8.60
CA HIS A 55 0.94 -2.47 8.23
C HIS A 55 1.14 -1.70 6.92
N TRP A 56 2.37 -1.38 6.54
CA TRP A 56 2.68 -0.57 5.35
C TRP A 56 3.39 -1.35 4.25
N ARG A 57 3.65 -2.64 4.48
CA ARG A 57 4.25 -3.51 3.48
C ARG A 57 3.24 -3.79 2.35
N PRO A 58 3.69 -3.87 1.08
CA PRO A 58 2.84 -4.28 -0.01
C PRO A 58 2.19 -5.64 0.24
N MET A 59 0.93 -5.79 -0.14
CA MET A 59 0.15 -7.00 0.07
C MET A 59 0.68 -8.19 -0.72
N VAL A 60 1.22 -7.95 -1.92
CA VAL A 60 1.91 -8.97 -2.72
C VAL A 60 3.05 -9.64 -1.93
N ASP A 61 3.73 -8.88 -1.06
CA ASP A 61 4.83 -9.38 -0.25
C ASP A 61 4.37 -10.13 1.01
N LEU A 62 3.17 -9.81 1.51
CA LEU A 62 2.58 -10.45 2.70
C LEU A 62 1.83 -11.75 2.35
N CYS A 63 1.16 -11.76 1.19
CA CYS A 63 0.27 -12.84 0.79
C CYS A 63 0.88 -13.82 -0.19
N HIS A 64 2.03 -13.51 -0.79
CA HIS A 64 2.73 -14.40 -1.72
C HIS A 64 1.78 -15.04 -2.78
N PRO A 65 1.02 -14.23 -3.54
CA PRO A 65 -0.01 -14.71 -4.46
C PRO A 65 0.53 -15.60 -5.59
N CYS A 66 1.84 -15.55 -5.86
CA CYS A 66 2.51 -16.45 -6.79
C CYS A 66 2.62 -17.90 -6.27
N THR A 67 2.50 -18.11 -4.95
CA THR A 67 2.66 -19.42 -4.31
C THR A 67 1.37 -19.95 -3.71
N ILE A 68 0.45 -19.06 -3.31
CA ILE A 68 -0.83 -19.42 -2.73
C ILE A 68 -1.93 -19.25 -3.79
N PRO A 69 -2.68 -20.31 -4.16
CA PRO A 69 -3.71 -20.24 -5.19
C PRO A 69 -5.00 -19.61 -4.65
N TYR A 70 -5.04 -18.28 -4.60
CA TYR A 70 -6.24 -17.54 -4.19
C TYR A 70 -7.39 -17.72 -5.19
N THR A 71 -8.57 -18.07 -4.69
CA THR A 71 -9.80 -18.14 -5.49
C THR A 71 -10.49 -16.78 -5.63
N VAL A 72 -10.34 -15.91 -4.63
CA VAL A 72 -10.95 -14.59 -4.59
C VAL A 72 -9.92 -13.57 -4.11
N LEU A 73 -9.82 -12.45 -4.81
CA LEU A 73 -9.06 -11.27 -4.40
C LEU A 73 -10.05 -10.14 -4.14
N GLY A 74 -10.23 -9.78 -2.87
CA GLY A 74 -11.17 -8.74 -2.44
C GLY A 74 -10.50 -7.38 -2.23
N ARG A 75 -11.29 -6.32 -2.22
CA ARG A 75 -10.85 -4.94 -1.95
C ARG A 75 -11.72 -4.30 -0.90
N THR A 76 -11.15 -3.41 -0.10
CA THR A 76 -11.91 -2.66 0.92
C THR A 76 -13.02 -1.81 0.30
N ALA A 77 -12.82 -1.33 -0.93
CA ALA A 77 -13.82 -0.57 -1.70
C ALA A 77 -15.07 -1.42 -2.08
N SER A 78 -14.90 -2.72 -2.29
CA SER A 78 -15.96 -3.67 -2.66
C SER A 78 -16.27 -4.67 -1.53
N LEU A 79 -15.88 -4.38 -0.29
CA LEU A 79 -15.85 -5.36 0.81
C LEU A 79 -17.17 -6.11 1.00
N ALA A 80 -18.30 -5.40 0.97
CA ALA A 80 -19.61 -6.03 1.16
C ALA A 80 -20.00 -6.93 -0.03
N GLU A 81 -19.60 -6.59 -1.25
CA GLU A 81 -19.82 -7.43 -2.43
C GLU A 81 -18.91 -8.65 -2.40
N ASP A 82 -17.62 -8.45 -2.12
CA ASP A 82 -16.60 -9.49 -2.03
C ASP A 82 -16.95 -10.50 -0.93
N ALA A 83 -17.41 -10.04 0.23
CA ALA A 83 -17.86 -10.92 1.31
C ALA A 83 -19.05 -11.80 0.89
N ARG A 84 -20.02 -11.24 0.13
CA ARG A 84 -21.14 -12.03 -0.40
C ARG A 84 -20.67 -13.04 -1.44
N LEU A 85 -19.69 -12.68 -2.28
CA LEU A 85 -19.08 -13.62 -3.22
C LEU A 85 -18.42 -14.79 -2.49
N VAL A 86 -17.59 -14.51 -1.47
CA VAL A 86 -16.92 -15.55 -0.66
C VAL A 86 -17.94 -16.50 -0.01
N LEU A 87 -18.99 -15.97 0.61
CA LEU A 87 -20.04 -16.81 1.24
C LEU A 87 -20.75 -17.71 0.23
N ARG A 88 -21.08 -17.18 -0.96
CA ARG A 88 -21.69 -17.98 -2.04
C ARG A 88 -20.75 -19.05 -2.57
N THR A 89 -19.48 -18.73 -2.78
CA THR A 89 -18.46 -19.69 -3.24
C THR A 89 -18.26 -20.82 -2.22
N ALA A 90 -18.38 -20.53 -0.93
CA ALA A 90 -18.34 -21.51 0.14
C ALA A 90 -19.67 -22.25 0.39
N ASN A 91 -20.73 -21.95 -0.39
CA ASN A 91 -22.08 -22.48 -0.22
C ASN A 91 -22.69 -22.23 1.18
N ILE A 92 -22.35 -21.10 1.80
CA ILE A 92 -22.84 -20.68 3.12
C ILE A 92 -24.00 -19.71 2.94
N THR A 93 -25.19 -20.09 3.43
CA THR A 93 -26.42 -19.27 3.34
C THR A 93 -26.94 -18.80 4.70
N SER A 94 -26.44 -19.38 5.79
CA SER A 94 -26.89 -19.09 7.17
C SER A 94 -26.26 -17.84 7.78
N VAL A 95 -25.18 -17.32 7.18
CA VAL A 95 -24.43 -16.15 7.67
C VAL A 95 -24.57 -15.01 6.67
N LYS A 96 -24.65 -13.78 7.19
CA LYS A 96 -24.64 -12.56 6.37
C LYS A 96 -23.48 -11.67 6.80
N PHE A 97 -22.89 -10.97 5.84
CA PHE A 97 -21.91 -9.94 6.12
C PHE A 97 -22.59 -8.78 6.87
N PRO A 98 -21.99 -8.22 7.95
CA PRO A 98 -22.56 -7.11 8.69
C PRO A 98 -22.85 -5.89 7.78
N GLU A 99 -24.03 -5.32 7.92
CA GLU A 99 -24.38 -4.07 7.26
C GLU A 99 -23.72 -2.89 7.96
N GLY A 100 -23.38 -1.84 7.21
CA GLY A 100 -22.86 -0.58 7.77
C GLY A 100 -21.35 -0.38 7.65
N TYR A 101 -20.59 -1.37 7.15
CA TYR A 101 -19.20 -1.10 6.75
C TYR A 101 -19.19 -0.18 5.53
N ARG A 102 -18.72 1.04 5.72
CA ARG A 102 -18.43 1.98 4.62
C ARG A 102 -16.93 2.07 4.47
N SER A 103 -16.45 1.96 3.24
CA SER A 103 -15.06 2.34 2.95
C SER A 103 -14.89 3.80 3.35
N ALA A 104 -13.94 4.08 4.25
CA ALA A 104 -13.66 5.42 4.76
C ALA A 104 -12.90 6.30 3.74
N THR A 105 -12.60 5.75 2.56
CA THR A 105 -11.56 6.27 1.67
C THR A 105 -12.03 7.02 0.40
N PRO A 106 -13.29 6.99 -0.07
CA PRO A 106 -13.65 7.72 -1.30
C PRO A 106 -13.33 9.23 -1.17
N GLY A 107 -12.44 9.74 -2.02
CA GLY A 107 -12.07 11.16 -2.10
C GLY A 107 -10.89 11.61 -1.23
N VAL A 108 -10.45 10.81 -0.25
CA VAL A 108 -9.29 11.16 0.59
C VAL A 108 -7.97 11.00 -0.18
N THR A 109 -7.90 10.04 -1.10
CA THR A 109 -6.66 9.70 -1.83
C THR A 109 -6.13 10.85 -2.67
N GLU A 110 -6.96 11.56 -3.43
CA GLU A 110 -6.47 12.61 -4.33
C GLU A 110 -6.03 13.87 -3.58
N SER A 111 -6.78 14.27 -2.56
CA SER A 111 -6.43 15.41 -1.70
C SER A 111 -5.12 15.16 -0.93
N LEU A 112 -4.83 13.92 -0.55
CA LEU A 112 -3.55 13.57 0.06
C LEU A 112 -2.41 13.48 -0.96
N VAL A 113 -2.68 12.89 -2.14
CA VAL A 113 -1.67 12.75 -3.20
C VAL A 113 -1.24 14.11 -3.76
N SER A 114 -2.13 15.10 -3.79
CA SER A 114 -1.78 16.46 -4.21
C SER A 114 -0.81 17.18 -3.26
N LEU A 115 -0.66 16.71 -2.02
CA LEU A 115 0.32 17.23 -1.06
C LEU A 115 1.75 16.74 -1.33
N LEU A 116 1.92 15.74 -2.19
CA LEU A 116 3.21 15.08 -2.40
C LEU A 116 4.02 15.74 -3.51
N ARG A 117 5.33 15.88 -3.28
CA ARG A 117 6.29 16.19 -4.33
C ARG A 117 6.34 15.03 -5.33
N THR A 118 6.60 15.34 -6.60
CA THR A 118 6.57 14.35 -7.70
C THR A 118 7.53 13.17 -7.49
N ASP A 119 8.71 13.40 -6.91
CA ASP A 119 9.69 12.35 -6.59
C ASP A 119 9.17 11.40 -5.51
N VAL A 120 8.51 11.94 -4.47
CA VAL A 120 7.91 11.15 -3.40
C VAL A 120 6.73 10.35 -3.92
N LEU A 121 5.84 10.97 -4.70
CA LEU A 121 4.72 10.30 -5.34
C LEU A 121 5.17 9.13 -6.23
N LYS A 122 6.18 9.35 -7.08
CA LYS A 122 6.79 8.28 -7.89
C LYS A 122 7.32 7.13 -7.02
N GLY A 123 7.97 7.44 -5.91
CA GLY A 123 8.47 6.43 -4.99
C GLY A 123 7.35 5.61 -4.35
N VAL A 124 6.28 6.26 -3.88
CA VAL A 124 5.13 5.57 -3.28
C VAL A 124 4.41 4.70 -4.30
N LEU A 125 4.17 5.23 -5.51
CA LEU A 125 3.54 4.47 -6.60
C LEU A 125 4.38 3.24 -6.97
N ARG A 126 5.72 3.36 -6.98
CA ARG A 126 6.60 2.22 -7.27
C ARG A 126 6.53 1.18 -6.17
N HIS A 127 6.46 1.64 -4.92
CA HIS A 127 6.36 0.76 -3.76
C HIS A 127 5.11 -0.12 -3.79
N TYR A 128 3.96 0.42 -4.23
CA TYR A 128 2.68 -0.31 -4.28
C TYR A 128 2.24 -0.74 -5.70
N LEU A 129 3.10 -0.64 -6.71
CA LEU A 129 2.72 -0.84 -8.11
C LEU A 129 2.08 -2.23 -8.36
N HIS A 130 2.70 -3.28 -7.82
CA HIS A 130 2.21 -4.64 -7.93
C HIS A 130 0.84 -4.83 -7.27
N ASP A 131 0.60 -4.20 -6.11
CA ASP A 131 -0.70 -4.26 -5.44
C ASP A 131 -1.78 -3.54 -6.24
N LEU A 132 -1.47 -2.33 -6.73
CA LEU A 132 -2.38 -1.59 -7.59
C LEU A 132 -2.78 -2.46 -8.78
N PHE A 133 -1.81 -3.13 -9.40
CA PHE A 133 -2.03 -4.03 -10.53
C PHE A 133 -2.90 -5.23 -10.14
N LEU A 134 -2.50 -5.96 -9.09
CA LEU A 134 -3.16 -7.17 -8.60
C LEU A 134 -4.62 -6.93 -8.24
N PHE A 135 -4.92 -5.80 -7.60
CA PHE A 135 -6.28 -5.41 -7.21
C PHE A 135 -7.02 -4.59 -8.30
N GLY A 136 -6.46 -4.45 -9.50
CA GLY A 136 -7.11 -3.81 -10.64
C GLY A 136 -7.39 -2.32 -10.45
N TYR A 137 -6.60 -1.62 -9.63
CA TYR A 137 -6.68 -0.17 -9.43
C TYR A 137 -6.06 0.58 -10.60
N ARG A 138 -6.81 0.75 -11.69
CA ARG A 138 -6.29 1.43 -12.88
C ARG A 138 -5.95 2.90 -12.60
N PRO A 139 -4.87 3.46 -13.19
CA PRO A 139 -4.48 4.85 -13.03
C PRO A 139 -5.62 5.85 -13.25
N GLN A 140 -6.46 5.63 -14.28
CA GLN A 140 -7.58 6.51 -14.62
C GLN A 140 -8.71 6.48 -13.57
N ALA A 141 -8.87 5.35 -12.87
CA ALA A 141 -9.91 5.18 -11.85
C ALA A 141 -9.47 5.75 -10.49
N VAL A 142 -8.15 5.80 -10.24
CA VAL A 142 -7.58 6.30 -8.98
C VAL A 142 -7.27 7.79 -9.05
N PHE A 143 -6.78 8.28 -10.19
CA PHE A 143 -6.33 9.66 -10.41
C PHE A 143 -7.14 10.30 -11.54
N HIS A 144 -8.39 10.62 -11.26
CA HIS A 144 -9.29 11.24 -12.25
C HIS A 144 -9.02 12.74 -12.40
N GLU A 145 -8.65 13.43 -11.32
CA GLU A 145 -8.37 14.87 -11.33
C GLU A 145 -6.86 15.19 -11.41
N ASN A 146 -5.99 14.28 -10.96
CA ASN A 146 -4.54 14.49 -10.95
C ASN A 146 -3.85 13.89 -12.18
N ALA A 147 -3.77 14.68 -13.27
CA ALA A 147 -3.17 14.24 -14.53
C ALA A 147 -1.70 13.78 -14.38
N THR A 148 -0.89 14.47 -13.57
CA THR A 148 0.50 14.08 -13.34
C THR A 148 0.61 12.71 -12.67
N ALA A 149 -0.18 12.46 -11.62
CA ALA A 149 -0.21 11.17 -10.94
C ALA A 149 -0.69 10.06 -11.89
N ARG A 150 -1.73 10.35 -12.68
CA ARG A 150 -2.27 9.44 -13.69
C ARG A 150 -1.22 9.05 -14.72
N ASP A 151 -0.53 10.01 -15.32
CA ASP A 151 0.47 9.77 -16.37
C ASP A 151 1.68 8.99 -15.83
N ILE A 152 2.15 9.34 -14.62
CA ILE A 152 3.24 8.61 -13.96
C ILE A 152 2.84 7.15 -13.72
N THR A 153 1.66 6.93 -13.14
CA THR A 153 1.20 5.57 -12.80
C THR A 153 0.94 4.77 -14.07
N GLN A 154 0.39 5.40 -15.12
CA GLN A 154 0.14 4.76 -16.40
C GLN A 154 1.43 4.24 -17.06
N ASN A 155 2.47 5.08 -17.12
CA ASN A 155 3.76 4.66 -17.69
C ASN A 155 4.34 3.47 -16.90
N MET A 156 4.29 3.53 -15.58
CA MET A 156 4.77 2.43 -14.72
C MET A 156 3.95 1.15 -14.88
N TYR A 157 2.64 1.26 -15.11
CA TYR A 157 1.78 0.12 -15.41
C TYR A 157 2.14 -0.54 -16.73
N GLU A 158 2.40 0.26 -17.76
CA GLU A 158 2.80 -0.23 -19.08
C GLU A 158 4.15 -0.94 -19.04
N GLU A 159 5.12 -0.39 -18.28
CA GLU A 159 6.41 -1.04 -18.01
C GLU A 159 6.20 -2.41 -17.32
N LEU A 160 5.42 -2.45 -16.24
CA LEU A 160 5.15 -3.71 -15.52
C LEU A 160 4.43 -4.74 -16.41
N LEU A 161 3.46 -4.31 -17.21
CA LEU A 161 2.76 -5.19 -18.16
C LEU A 161 3.71 -5.75 -19.21
N ALA A 162 4.60 -4.91 -19.75
CA ALA A 162 5.60 -5.34 -20.70
C ALA A 162 6.52 -6.40 -20.08
N GLU A 163 6.97 -6.20 -18.83
CA GLU A 163 7.77 -7.18 -18.08
C GLU A 163 7.03 -8.51 -17.86
N ALA A 164 5.77 -8.46 -17.42
CA ALA A 164 4.95 -9.65 -17.18
C ALA A 164 4.62 -10.43 -18.46
N MET A 165 4.61 -9.77 -19.61
CA MET A 165 4.36 -10.37 -20.93
C MET A 165 5.64 -10.87 -21.62
N MET A 166 6.82 -10.67 -21.02
CA MET A 166 8.05 -11.21 -21.58
C MET A 166 8.09 -12.74 -21.45
N PRO A 167 8.42 -13.48 -22.53
CA PRO A 167 8.57 -14.92 -22.44
C PRO A 167 9.75 -15.28 -21.52
N HIS A 168 9.45 -15.99 -20.44
CA HIS A 168 10.48 -16.63 -19.61
C HIS A 168 11.05 -17.82 -20.39
N THR A 169 12.26 -17.66 -20.93
CA THR A 169 13.05 -18.72 -21.61
C THR A 169 13.73 -19.64 -20.61
#